data_AF-Q2SR93-F1
#
_entry.id   AF-Q2SR93-F1
#
_cell.length_a   1.000
_cell.length_b   1.000
_cell.length_c   1.000
_cell.angle_alpha   90.00
_cell.angle_beta   90.00
_cell.angle_gamma   90.00
#
_symmetry.space_group_name_H-M   'P 1'
#
loop_
_entity.id
_entity.type
_entity.pdbx_description
1 polymer ?
#
loop_
_entity_poly.entity_id
_entity_poly.type
_entity_poly.pdbx_seq_one_letter_code
_entity_poly.pdbx_strand_id
1 'polypeptide(L)'
;MKELYLKLLNLSLNILKTNKLKYFILKNEEFKLKYLNLINDILTLETNHNQSLDDKVFAKTFAKAFILITKPTAKQRFEVNDDITIEQIENNYKQLVSYIVKEFKVVKSKLVSENEQISEEIINQNAILTDQIISRIEARLSKQEQSKEQKTSENSSKTTTVVTETQTQQEAENKQDKTSQQTDFLNSFNPNMFSNLNNADLPVLPSQDPRFYPYKGKPKFMPYLKIALCVLAVISTILLVSSLLFLSYTTIDISSSNYANIIESNKNWSDLIKVGDKELLKAWPIGISQIVLMFKRAFGLPILIYMIPTILICTYTKKTFSSPREKYRIPLFPVIFFIMFFIGLTVNLYEFTSLEKFKEAWKLFLSGMTSKTDIDINKFFELVLKDHALKFQLGSALVISSLIVTILTLLLAIVLIFVNPKIDRQKIVKATLEHQKAVMAIMQGQKYEIDPSLYEEDEIEIKHPSKLKSFFLKVKNKKKKEDNKDTNN
;
A
#
# COMPACT_ATOMS: atom_id res chain seq x y z
N MET A 1 27.99 12.67 -28.08
CA MET A 1 27.78 11.26 -28.48
C MET A 1 27.57 10.34 -27.28
N LYS A 2 28.52 10.21 -26.35
CA LYS A 2 28.33 9.40 -25.13
C LYS A 2 27.09 9.77 -24.31
N GLU A 3 26.83 11.07 -24.14
CA GLU A 3 25.64 11.56 -23.43
C GLU A 3 24.33 11.23 -24.16
N LEU A 4 24.31 11.35 -25.50
CA LEU A 4 23.15 10.98 -26.30
C LEU A 4 22.88 9.48 -26.21
N TYR A 5 23.93 8.66 -26.33
CA TYR A 5 23.85 7.21 -26.16
C TYR A 5 23.25 6.85 -24.80
N LEU A 6 23.75 7.45 -23.71
CA LEU A 6 23.21 7.23 -22.36
C LEU A 6 21.73 7.65 -22.26
N LYS A 7 21.33 8.77 -22.87
CA LYS A 7 19.92 9.22 -22.92
C LYS A 7 19.01 8.21 -23.63
N LEU A 8 19.46 7.62 -24.74
CA LEU A 8 18.69 6.60 -25.46
C LEU A 8 18.56 5.30 -24.64
N LEU A 9 19.65 4.85 -24.01
CA LEU A 9 19.63 3.66 -23.15
C LEU A 9 18.69 3.85 -21.95
N ASN A 10 18.79 5.00 -21.26
CA ASN A 10 17.93 5.33 -20.12
C ASN A 10 16.46 5.44 -20.53
N LEU A 11 16.16 6.08 -21.67
CA LEU A 11 14.79 6.15 -22.18
C LEU A 11 14.23 4.75 -22.46
N SER A 12 15.00 3.90 -23.14
CA SER A 12 14.60 2.53 -23.47
C SER A 12 14.31 1.72 -22.21
N LEU A 13 15.19 1.80 -21.21
CA LEU A 13 15.00 1.13 -19.93
C LEU A 13 13.78 1.65 -19.15
N ASN A 14 13.59 2.97 -19.10
CA ASN A 14 12.46 3.59 -18.40
C ASN A 14 11.11 3.26 -19.04
N ILE A 15 11.09 3.08 -20.37
CA ILE A 15 9.93 2.56 -21.09
C ILE A 15 9.63 1.12 -20.65
N LEU A 16 10.63 0.23 -20.58
CA LEU A 16 10.45 -1.16 -20.16
C LEU A 16 10.01 -1.30 -18.69
N LYS A 17 10.47 -0.44 -17.79
CA LYS A 17 10.03 -0.42 -16.38
C LYS A 17 8.54 -0.11 -16.23
N THR A 18 7.98 0.68 -17.15
CA THR A 18 6.60 1.14 -17.04
C THR A 18 5.65 0.13 -17.70
N ASN A 19 4.98 -0.71 -16.90
CA ASN A 19 4.03 -1.72 -17.39
C ASN A 19 2.97 -1.17 -18.37
N LYS A 20 2.52 0.07 -18.16
CA LYS A 20 1.59 0.76 -19.07
C LYS A 20 2.21 0.96 -20.46
N LEU A 21 3.46 1.39 -20.54
CA LEU A 21 4.15 1.60 -21.82
C LEU A 21 4.49 0.27 -22.49
N LYS A 22 4.90 -0.76 -21.74
CA LYS A 22 5.04 -2.12 -22.28
C LYS A 22 3.76 -2.64 -22.92
N TYR A 23 2.62 -2.43 -22.28
CA TYR A 23 1.32 -2.78 -22.84
C TYR A 23 1.06 -2.03 -24.17
N PHE A 24 1.40 -0.73 -24.24
CA PHE A 24 1.25 0.02 -25.48
C PHE A 24 2.26 -0.35 -26.57
N ILE A 25 3.46 -0.85 -26.24
CA ILE A 25 4.36 -1.46 -27.24
C ILE A 25 3.70 -2.67 -27.91
N LEU A 26 2.93 -3.45 -27.15
CA LEU A 26 2.20 -4.60 -27.68
C LEU A 26 0.96 -4.20 -28.49
N LYS A 27 0.23 -3.16 -28.08
CA LYS A 27 -1.12 -2.85 -28.62
C LYS A 27 -1.19 -1.65 -29.56
N ASN A 28 -0.26 -0.71 -29.49
CA ASN A 28 -0.24 0.48 -30.33
C ASN A 28 0.88 0.36 -31.36
N GLU A 29 0.52 0.13 -32.62
CA GLU A 29 1.48 -0.06 -33.72
C GLU A 29 2.36 1.17 -33.97
N GLU A 30 1.81 2.38 -33.83
CA GLU A 30 2.60 3.62 -34.00
C GLU A 30 3.70 3.70 -32.92
N PHE A 31 3.35 3.43 -31.67
CA PHE A 31 4.30 3.45 -30.57
C PHE A 31 5.33 2.31 -30.66
N LYS A 32 4.89 1.14 -31.11
CA LYS A 32 5.76 -0.01 -31.39
C LYS A 32 6.82 0.33 -32.43
N LEU A 33 6.46 0.99 -33.53
CA LEU A 33 7.40 1.45 -34.55
C LEU A 33 8.36 2.52 -34.01
N LYS A 34 7.86 3.49 -33.24
CA LYS A 34 8.74 4.50 -32.63
C LYS A 34 9.74 3.90 -31.64
N TYR A 35 9.34 2.88 -30.89
CA TYR A 35 10.25 2.17 -29.98
C TYR A 35 11.25 1.27 -30.73
N LEU A 36 10.84 0.66 -31.85
CA LEU A 36 11.77 -0.03 -32.75
C LEU A 36 12.84 0.93 -33.30
N ASN A 37 12.43 2.13 -33.75
CA ASN A 37 13.35 3.15 -34.22
C ASN A 37 14.34 3.59 -33.13
N LEU A 38 13.90 3.70 -31.88
CA LEU A 38 14.80 3.96 -30.75
C LEU A 38 15.88 2.87 -30.60
N ILE A 39 15.53 1.59 -30.80
CA ILE A 39 16.51 0.49 -30.77
C ILE A 39 17.47 0.57 -31.96
N ASN A 40 16.98 0.93 -33.15
CA ASN A 40 17.81 1.12 -34.34
C ASN A 40 18.76 2.33 -34.18
N ASP A 41 18.32 3.41 -33.53
CA ASP A 41 19.16 4.56 -33.20
C ASP A 41 20.29 4.17 -32.22
N ILE A 42 20.00 3.34 -31.21
CA ILE A 42 21.02 2.78 -30.30
C ILE A 42 21.99 1.89 -31.08
N LEU A 43 21.48 1.01 -31.93
CA LEU A 43 22.30 0.11 -32.75
C LEU A 43 23.23 0.89 -33.67
N THR A 44 22.74 1.97 -34.28
CA THR A 44 23.51 2.85 -35.17
C THR A 44 24.63 3.56 -34.42
N LEU A 45 24.38 4.04 -33.19
CA LEU A 45 25.42 4.62 -32.35
C LEU A 45 26.49 3.60 -31.94
N GLU A 46 26.11 2.34 -31.73
CA GLU A 46 27.02 1.25 -31.37
C GLU A 46 27.89 0.82 -32.57
N THR A 47 27.32 0.72 -33.76
CA THR A 47 28.04 0.24 -34.97
C THR A 47 28.81 1.34 -35.69
N ASN A 48 28.18 2.49 -35.95
CA ASN A 48 28.74 3.53 -36.82
C ASN A 48 29.60 4.51 -36.03
N HIS A 49 29.33 4.64 -34.72
CA HIS A 49 30.04 5.57 -33.83
C HIS A 49 30.79 4.89 -32.68
N ASN A 50 30.92 3.56 -32.70
CA ASN A 50 31.63 2.74 -31.70
C ASN A 50 31.29 3.12 -30.24
N GLN A 51 30.02 3.45 -29.97
CA GLN A 51 29.60 3.77 -28.61
C GLN A 51 29.38 2.49 -27.79
N SER A 52 29.83 2.52 -26.55
CA SER A 52 29.62 1.48 -25.55
C SER A 52 29.47 2.12 -24.17
N LEU A 53 28.83 1.41 -23.24
CA LEU A 53 28.75 1.77 -21.82
C LEU A 53 29.44 0.66 -21.03
N ASP A 54 30.49 1.00 -20.29
CA ASP A 54 31.33 0.05 -19.54
C ASP A 54 31.83 -1.11 -20.43
N ASP A 55 32.29 -0.80 -21.64
CA ASP A 55 32.74 -1.74 -22.68
C ASP A 55 31.67 -2.76 -23.14
N LYS A 56 30.39 -2.47 -22.85
CA LYS A 56 29.24 -3.28 -23.26
C LYS A 56 28.32 -2.54 -24.21
N VAL A 57 27.66 -3.32 -25.05
CA VAL A 57 26.77 -2.91 -26.15
C VAL A 57 25.40 -3.50 -25.85
N PHE A 58 24.34 -2.69 -25.94
CA PHE A 58 23.03 -3.01 -25.38
C PHE A 58 21.90 -3.10 -26.41
N ALA A 59 22.07 -2.68 -27.68
CA ALA A 59 21.00 -2.74 -28.68
C ALA A 59 20.45 -4.17 -28.85
N LYS A 60 21.32 -5.18 -28.88
CA LYS A 60 20.90 -6.60 -28.97
C LYS A 60 20.02 -7.02 -27.80
N THR A 61 20.31 -6.53 -26.60
CA THR A 61 19.56 -6.85 -25.38
C THR A 61 18.18 -6.18 -25.40
N PHE A 62 18.11 -4.90 -25.83
CA PHE A 62 16.82 -4.23 -26.03
C PHE A 62 16.00 -4.83 -27.17
N ALA A 63 16.63 -5.29 -28.25
CA ALA A 63 15.96 -6.02 -29.33
C ALA A 63 15.33 -7.33 -28.84
N LYS A 64 16.04 -8.13 -28.03
CA LYS A 64 15.48 -9.31 -27.38
C LYS A 64 14.29 -8.96 -26.49
N ALA A 65 14.40 -7.92 -25.66
CA ALA A 65 13.31 -7.45 -24.82
C ALA A 65 12.08 -7.03 -25.64
N PHE A 66 12.28 -6.35 -26.77
CA PHE A 66 11.21 -5.97 -27.70
C PHE A 66 10.49 -7.19 -28.29
N ILE A 67 11.22 -8.21 -28.74
CA ILE A 67 10.65 -9.45 -29.28
C ILE A 67 9.84 -10.19 -28.21
N LEU A 68 10.33 -10.25 -26.97
CA LEU A 68 9.63 -10.88 -25.85
C LEU A 68 8.29 -10.22 -25.54
N ILE A 69 8.21 -8.88 -25.64
CA ILE A 69 6.99 -8.11 -25.39
C ILE A 69 6.01 -8.25 -26.54
N THR A 70 6.48 -8.07 -27.78
CA THR A 70 5.60 -7.98 -28.95
C THR A 70 5.17 -9.33 -29.50
N LYS A 71 5.92 -10.41 -29.22
CA LYS A 71 5.70 -11.78 -29.75
C LYS A 71 5.32 -11.74 -31.23
N PRO A 72 6.15 -11.12 -32.09
CA PRO A 72 5.77 -10.83 -33.47
C PRO A 72 5.55 -12.13 -34.24
N THR A 73 4.51 -12.16 -35.07
CA THR A 73 4.18 -13.32 -35.93
C THR A 73 5.14 -13.48 -37.10
N ALA A 74 5.87 -12.42 -37.47
CA ALA A 74 6.91 -12.42 -38.50
C ALA A 74 8.28 -12.06 -37.91
N LYS A 75 9.37 -12.44 -38.60
CA LYS A 75 10.74 -12.07 -38.20
C LYS A 75 10.90 -10.54 -38.21
N GLN A 76 11.11 -9.94 -37.04
CA GLN A 76 11.42 -8.52 -36.91
C GLN A 76 12.86 -8.25 -37.36
N ARG A 77 13.04 -7.32 -38.30
CA ARG A 77 14.37 -6.80 -38.68
C ARG A 77 14.71 -5.57 -37.84
N PHE A 78 15.97 -5.48 -37.44
CA PHE A 78 16.60 -4.32 -36.81
C PHE A 78 17.71 -3.87 -37.74
N GLU A 79 17.75 -2.57 -38.02
CA GLU A 79 18.56 -2.02 -39.11
C GLU A 79 19.45 -0.90 -38.57
N VAL A 80 20.68 -0.85 -39.09
CA VAL A 80 21.59 0.27 -38.89
C VAL A 80 21.24 1.30 -39.95
N ASN A 81 21.00 2.54 -39.54
CA ASN A 81 20.69 3.62 -40.47
C ASN A 81 21.98 4.36 -40.80
N ASP A 82 22.59 4.07 -41.95
CA ASP A 82 23.88 4.66 -42.33
C ASP A 82 23.78 6.16 -42.69
N ASP A 83 22.60 6.62 -43.12
CA ASP A 83 22.36 8.00 -43.56
C ASP A 83 21.84 8.94 -42.46
N ILE A 84 21.61 8.44 -41.24
CA ILE A 84 21.03 9.26 -40.16
C ILE A 84 22.08 10.12 -39.47
N THR A 85 21.80 11.42 -39.32
CA THR A 85 22.71 12.31 -38.58
C THR A 85 22.47 12.24 -37.07
N ILE A 86 23.50 12.58 -36.28
CA ILE A 86 23.40 12.63 -34.81
C ILE A 86 22.28 13.59 -34.36
N GLU A 87 22.09 14.70 -35.08
CA GLU A 87 21.02 15.67 -34.82
C GLU A 87 19.62 15.07 -35.05
N GLN A 88 19.48 14.23 -36.08
CA GLN A 88 18.23 13.51 -36.35
C GLN A 88 17.94 12.47 -35.26
N ILE A 89 18.95 11.76 -34.76
CA ILE A 89 18.80 10.85 -33.60
C ILE A 89 18.36 11.62 -32.35
N GLU A 90 18.94 12.78 -32.09
CA GLU A 90 18.54 13.61 -30.94
C GLU A 90 17.10 14.14 -31.10
N ASN A 91 16.70 14.49 -32.32
CA ASN A 91 15.33 14.89 -32.62
C ASN A 91 14.34 13.72 -32.44
N ASN A 92 14.68 12.51 -32.92
CA ASN A 92 13.89 11.30 -32.70
C ASN A 92 13.63 11.05 -31.20
N TYR A 93 14.68 11.17 -30.39
CA TYR A 93 14.58 11.10 -28.93
C TYR A 93 13.59 12.12 -28.36
N LYS A 94 13.73 13.40 -28.72
CA LYS A 94 12.84 14.48 -28.24
C LYS A 94 11.39 14.24 -28.65
N GLN A 95 11.16 13.84 -29.89
CA GLN A 95 9.84 13.54 -30.44
C GLN A 95 9.19 12.36 -29.72
N LEU A 96 9.94 11.28 -29.45
CA LEU A 96 9.44 10.11 -28.75
C LEU A 96 9.07 10.44 -27.30
N VAL A 97 9.90 11.20 -26.58
CA VAL A 97 9.58 11.65 -25.23
C VAL A 97 8.31 12.50 -25.22
N SER A 98 8.19 13.45 -26.16
CA SER A 98 7.00 14.30 -26.30
C SER A 98 5.73 13.49 -26.60
N TYR A 99 5.83 12.53 -27.54
CA TYR A 99 4.75 11.62 -27.90
C TYR A 99 4.26 10.82 -26.70
N ILE A 100 5.17 10.21 -25.93
CA ILE A 100 4.81 9.41 -24.74
C ILE A 100 4.12 10.27 -23.67
N VAL A 101 4.61 11.49 -23.45
CA VAL A 101 4.02 12.42 -22.46
C VAL A 101 2.61 12.82 -22.88
N LYS A 102 2.40 13.13 -24.16
CA LYS A 102 1.12 13.58 -24.72
C LYS A 102 0.09 12.44 -24.77
N GLU A 103 0.42 11.34 -25.43
CA GLU A 103 -0.52 10.25 -25.71
C GLU A 103 -0.80 9.39 -24.46
N PHE A 104 0.24 9.05 -23.71
CA PHE A 104 0.11 8.11 -22.59
C PHE A 104 0.03 8.79 -21.22
N LYS A 105 0.11 10.14 -21.17
CA LYS A 105 0.05 10.95 -19.94
C LYS A 105 1.07 10.49 -18.90
N VAL A 106 2.26 10.09 -19.35
CA VAL A 106 3.37 9.70 -18.46
C VAL A 106 4.18 10.94 -18.11
N VAL A 107 4.58 11.07 -16.85
CA VAL A 107 5.36 12.21 -16.37
C VAL A 107 6.76 12.17 -17.01
N LYS A 108 7.19 13.25 -17.67
CA LYS A 108 8.49 13.35 -18.36
C LYS A 108 9.68 12.96 -17.47
N SER A 109 9.66 13.32 -16.19
CA SER A 109 10.72 12.97 -15.23
C SER A 109 10.92 11.46 -15.03
N LYS A 110 9.89 10.64 -15.29
CA LYS A 110 10.02 9.18 -15.26
C LYS A 110 10.66 8.59 -16.51
N LEU A 111 10.70 9.34 -17.62
CA LEU A 111 11.27 8.91 -18.89
C LEU A 111 12.75 9.29 -18.99
N VAL A 112 13.12 10.42 -18.38
CA VAL A 112 14.46 11.04 -18.46
C VAL A 112 15.30 10.77 -17.20
N SER A 113 14.83 9.94 -16.26
CA SER A 113 15.59 9.62 -15.05
C SER A 113 16.81 8.74 -15.37
N GLU A 114 17.99 9.15 -14.87
CA GLU A 114 19.27 8.46 -15.05
C GLU A 114 19.76 7.74 -13.78
N ASN A 115 18.89 7.58 -12.77
CA ASN A 115 19.27 7.19 -11.41
C ASN A 115 19.58 5.69 -11.20
N GLU A 116 19.59 4.87 -12.26
CA GLU A 116 19.74 3.42 -12.15
C GLU A 116 20.81 2.88 -13.11
N GLN A 117 21.57 1.91 -12.61
CA GLN A 117 22.59 1.23 -13.39
C GLN A 117 21.93 0.42 -14.52
N ILE A 118 22.49 0.52 -15.72
CA ILE A 118 22.02 -0.23 -16.90
C ILE A 118 22.77 -1.56 -16.94
N SER A 119 22.07 -2.68 -16.79
CA SER A 119 22.63 -4.03 -16.95
C SER A 119 21.72 -4.92 -17.81
N GLU A 120 22.29 -5.96 -18.40
CA GLU A 120 21.50 -6.93 -19.17
C GLU A 120 20.46 -7.64 -18.32
N GLU A 121 20.76 -7.97 -17.04
CA GLU A 121 19.78 -8.60 -16.16
C GLU A 121 18.59 -7.68 -15.90
N ILE A 122 18.85 -6.39 -15.65
CA ILE A 122 17.80 -5.39 -15.38
C ILE A 122 16.90 -5.22 -16.60
N ILE A 123 17.47 -5.18 -17.81
CA ILE A 123 16.68 -5.07 -19.05
C ILE A 123 15.80 -6.31 -19.23
N ASN A 124 16.36 -7.51 -19.06
CA ASN A 124 15.64 -8.77 -19.25
C ASN A 124 14.52 -8.96 -18.20
N GLN A 125 14.75 -8.60 -16.94
CA GLN A 125 13.71 -8.63 -15.90
C GLN A 125 12.55 -7.67 -16.21
N ASN A 126 12.88 -6.45 -16.69
CA ASN A 126 11.87 -5.47 -17.02
C ASN A 126 11.11 -5.80 -18.32
N ALA A 127 11.65 -6.65 -19.19
CA ALA A 127 10.99 -7.08 -20.42
C ALA A 127 9.79 -8.02 -20.21
N ILE A 128 9.62 -8.59 -19.01
CA ILE A 128 8.56 -9.57 -18.74
C ILE A 128 7.19 -8.87 -18.71
N LEU A 129 6.27 -9.36 -19.55
CA LEU A 129 4.86 -8.95 -19.60
C LEU A 129 3.95 -10.19 -19.56
N THR A 130 3.42 -10.50 -18.37
CA THR A 130 2.51 -11.65 -18.16
C THR A 130 1.06 -11.29 -18.48
N ASP A 131 0.24 -12.27 -18.85
CA ASP A 131 -1.20 -12.10 -19.15
C ASP A 131 -2.01 -11.50 -17.98
N GLN A 132 -1.57 -11.76 -16.75
CA GLN A 132 -2.14 -11.13 -15.54
C GLN A 132 -1.92 -9.60 -15.47
N ILE A 133 -0.81 -9.10 -16.03
CA ILE A 133 -0.52 -7.65 -16.08
C ILE A 133 -1.35 -7.00 -17.19
N ILE A 134 -1.47 -7.68 -18.33
CA ILE A 134 -2.26 -7.25 -19.49
C ILE A 134 -3.73 -7.07 -19.08
N SER A 135 -4.34 -8.11 -18.52
CA SER A 135 -5.74 -8.09 -18.05
C SER A 135 -6.00 -7.01 -16.99
N ARG A 136 -5.06 -6.78 -16.05
CA ARG A 136 -5.17 -5.70 -15.06
C ARG A 136 -5.13 -4.30 -15.68
N ILE A 137 -4.37 -4.11 -16.76
CA ILE A 137 -4.29 -2.82 -17.46
C ILE A 137 -5.56 -2.59 -18.28
N GLU A 138 -6.03 -3.61 -19.00
CA GLU A 138 -7.28 -3.57 -19.77
C GLU A 138 -8.50 -3.30 -18.88
N ALA A 139 -8.57 -3.94 -17.71
CA ALA A 139 -9.62 -3.68 -16.72
C ALA A 139 -9.58 -2.25 -16.13
N ARG A 140 -8.42 -1.58 -16.14
CA ARG A 140 -8.28 -0.18 -15.69
C ARG A 140 -8.65 0.83 -16.79
N LEU A 141 -8.32 0.52 -18.04
CA LEU A 141 -8.65 1.36 -19.20
C LEU A 141 -10.16 1.34 -19.49
N SER A 142 -10.78 0.15 -19.49
CA SER A 142 -12.24 -0.01 -19.64
C SER A 142 -13.05 0.72 -18.55
N LYS A 143 -12.61 0.68 -17.29
CA LYS A 143 -13.23 1.46 -16.21
C LYS A 143 -13.10 2.98 -16.41
N GLN A 144 -12.01 3.45 -17.03
CA GLN A 144 -11.85 4.87 -17.37
C GLN A 144 -12.74 5.29 -18.55
N GLU A 145 -12.99 4.41 -19.52
CA GLU A 145 -13.87 4.66 -20.66
C GLU A 145 -15.35 4.65 -20.27
N GLN A 146 -15.80 3.70 -19.44
CA GLN A 146 -17.18 3.69 -18.91
C GLN A 146 -17.51 4.94 -18.08
N SER A 147 -16.54 5.45 -17.31
CA SER A 147 -16.71 6.71 -16.56
C SER A 147 -16.70 7.97 -17.43
N LYS A 148 -16.34 7.87 -18.71
CA LYS A 148 -16.48 8.95 -19.70
C LYS A 148 -17.81 8.85 -20.45
N GLU A 149 -18.28 7.67 -20.83
CA GLU A 149 -19.58 7.49 -21.51
C GLU A 149 -20.78 7.84 -20.64
N GLN A 150 -20.72 7.59 -19.32
CA GLN A 150 -21.76 8.05 -18.39
C GLN A 150 -21.87 9.59 -18.29
N LYS A 151 -20.86 10.35 -18.73
CA LYS A 151 -20.88 11.82 -18.73
C LYS A 151 -21.38 12.43 -20.04
N THR A 152 -21.43 11.65 -21.13
CA THR A 152 -21.85 12.15 -22.46
C THR A 152 -23.32 11.85 -22.76
N SER A 153 -23.95 10.89 -22.08
CA SER A 153 -25.36 10.53 -22.30
C SER A 153 -26.38 11.32 -21.48
N GLU A 154 -25.96 12.10 -20.47
CA GLU A 154 -26.87 12.95 -19.67
C GLU A 154 -27.14 14.35 -20.26
N ASN A 155 -26.45 14.76 -21.33
CA ASN A 155 -26.56 16.11 -21.93
C ASN A 155 -27.32 16.19 -23.27
N SER A 156 -28.03 15.14 -23.69
CA SER A 156 -28.76 15.09 -24.98
C SER A 156 -30.30 15.18 -24.85
N SER A 157 -30.86 15.23 -23.64
CA SER A 157 -32.31 15.40 -23.46
C SER A 157 -32.65 16.63 -22.63
N LYS A 158 -32.78 17.79 -23.29
CA LYS A 158 -33.71 18.89 -22.94
C LYS A 158 -33.61 20.08 -23.91
N THR A 159 -34.41 19.98 -24.97
CA THR A 159 -35.05 21.09 -25.70
C THR A 159 -36.50 20.57 -25.84
N THR A 160 -37.60 21.25 -25.51
CA THR A 160 -37.99 22.65 -25.64
C THR A 160 -39.29 22.82 -24.84
N THR A 161 -39.47 23.89 -24.08
CA THR A 161 -40.78 24.56 -23.96
C THR A 161 -40.59 25.96 -23.40
N VAL A 162 -41.08 26.93 -24.16
CA VAL A 162 -41.16 28.36 -23.86
C VAL A 162 -42.41 28.60 -22.98
N VAL A 163 -42.36 29.60 -22.09
CA VAL A 163 -43.38 30.64 -21.83
C VAL A 163 -43.26 31.20 -20.39
N THR A 164 -42.87 32.48 -20.34
CA THR A 164 -43.30 33.61 -19.48
C THR A 164 -42.94 33.72 -17.99
N GLU A 165 -42.22 34.83 -17.74
CA GLU A 165 -42.02 35.67 -16.55
C GLU A 165 -42.85 35.41 -15.28
N THR A 166 -42.18 35.31 -14.12
CA THR A 166 -42.30 36.31 -13.02
C THR A 166 -41.09 36.20 -12.07
N GLN A 167 -40.65 37.34 -11.55
CA GLN A 167 -39.51 37.54 -10.66
C GLN A 167 -39.68 36.87 -9.29
N THR A 168 -38.62 36.23 -8.76
CA THR A 168 -38.19 36.43 -7.35
C THR A 168 -36.73 35.97 -7.15
N GLN A 169 -36.00 36.77 -6.38
CA GLN A 169 -34.59 36.63 -6.04
C GLN A 169 -34.28 35.34 -5.28
N GLN A 170 -33.20 34.65 -5.66
CA GLN A 170 -32.28 33.97 -4.73
C GLN A 170 -30.97 33.61 -5.46
N GLU A 171 -29.87 33.85 -4.74
CA GLU A 171 -28.49 33.86 -5.21
C GLU A 171 -28.05 32.54 -5.87
N ALA A 172 -27.64 32.65 -7.14
CA ALA A 172 -26.95 31.61 -7.87
C ALA A 172 -25.43 31.78 -7.70
N GLU A 173 -24.82 30.90 -6.88
CA GLU A 173 -23.38 30.65 -6.92
C GLU A 173 -23.00 30.06 -8.29
N ASN A 174 -22.22 30.83 -9.04
CA ASN A 174 -21.57 30.44 -10.29
C ASN A 174 -20.72 29.16 -10.09
N LYS A 175 -21.25 28.01 -10.51
CA LYS A 175 -20.43 26.86 -10.92
C LYS A 175 -19.88 27.15 -12.32
N GLN A 176 -18.82 27.96 -12.35
CA GLN A 176 -18.01 28.12 -13.55
C GLN A 176 -17.14 26.87 -13.74
N ASP A 177 -17.33 26.22 -14.88
CA ASP A 177 -16.52 25.11 -15.39
C ASP A 177 -15.01 25.43 -15.33
N LYS A 178 -14.31 24.85 -14.35
CA LYS A 178 -12.86 24.98 -14.16
C LYS A 178 -12.08 23.80 -14.73
N THR A 179 -12.44 23.36 -15.94
CA THR A 179 -11.70 22.30 -16.65
C THR A 179 -11.06 22.80 -17.96
N SER A 180 -11.41 23.99 -18.43
CA SER A 180 -10.87 24.60 -19.65
C SER A 180 -9.58 25.40 -19.44
N GLN A 181 -9.35 25.99 -18.26
CA GLN A 181 -8.16 26.83 -18.02
C GLN A 181 -6.82 26.07 -17.92
N GLN A 182 -6.83 24.75 -17.71
CA GLN A 182 -5.58 23.98 -17.62
C GLN A 182 -5.05 23.53 -19.00
N THR A 183 -5.90 23.55 -20.03
CA THR A 183 -5.58 23.07 -21.37
C THR A 183 -5.10 24.20 -22.30
N ASP A 184 -5.57 25.44 -22.08
CA ASP A 184 -5.11 26.62 -22.82
C ASP A 184 -3.73 27.13 -22.37
N PHE A 185 -3.27 26.72 -21.18
CA PHE A 185 -1.98 27.14 -20.61
C PHE A 185 -0.76 26.55 -21.34
N LEU A 186 -0.85 25.32 -21.87
CA LEU A 186 0.28 24.67 -22.53
C LEU A 186 0.58 25.24 -23.92
N ASN A 187 -0.34 26.02 -24.50
CA ASN A 187 -0.20 26.58 -25.86
C ASN A 187 0.36 28.01 -25.90
N SER A 188 0.67 28.65 -24.76
CA SER A 188 1.19 30.04 -24.73
C SER A 188 2.68 30.17 -24.41
N PHE A 189 3.45 29.09 -24.44
CA PHE A 189 4.87 29.12 -24.08
C PHE A 189 5.77 29.55 -25.25
N ASN A 190 6.29 30.78 -25.15
CA ASN A 190 7.30 31.34 -26.05
C ASN A 190 8.70 30.75 -25.72
N PRO A 191 9.49 30.28 -26.70
CA PRO A 191 10.83 29.72 -26.47
C PRO A 191 11.82 30.66 -25.73
N ASN A 192 11.62 31.98 -25.78
CA ASN A 192 12.43 32.95 -25.04
C ASN A 192 12.18 32.98 -23.51
N MET A 193 11.18 32.25 -23.00
CA MET A 193 10.95 32.15 -21.54
C MET A 193 11.80 31.07 -20.85
N PHE A 194 12.43 30.16 -21.60
CA PHE A 194 13.27 29.09 -21.03
C PHE A 194 14.67 29.57 -20.62
N SER A 195 15.17 30.68 -21.17
CA SER A 195 16.48 31.24 -20.80
C SER A 195 16.50 31.84 -19.39
N ASN A 196 15.38 32.40 -18.92
CA ASN A 196 15.24 32.95 -17.57
C ASN A 196 15.15 31.88 -16.46
N LEU A 197 14.80 30.64 -16.81
CA LEU A 197 14.66 29.51 -15.89
C LEU A 197 16.00 28.90 -15.46
N ASN A 198 17.07 29.10 -16.23
CA ASN A 198 18.39 28.53 -15.92
C ASN A 198 19.12 29.27 -14.79
N ASN A 199 18.69 30.48 -14.41
CA ASN A 199 19.35 31.32 -13.41
C ASN A 199 18.45 31.72 -12.23
N ALA A 200 17.21 31.22 -12.14
CA ALA A 200 16.25 31.60 -11.12
C ALA A 200 15.91 30.42 -10.19
N ASP A 201 16.05 30.63 -8.88
CA ASP A 201 15.61 29.67 -7.88
C ASP A 201 14.09 29.53 -7.94
N LEU A 202 13.63 28.39 -8.46
CA LEU A 202 12.20 28.09 -8.53
C LEU A 202 11.65 27.81 -7.12
N PRO A 203 10.44 28.34 -6.80
CA PRO A 203 9.80 28.03 -5.54
C PRO A 203 9.49 26.53 -5.45
N VAL A 204 9.76 25.96 -4.27
CA VAL A 204 9.50 24.55 -3.98
C VAL A 204 8.00 24.28 -4.11
N LEU A 205 7.65 23.13 -4.72
CA LEU A 205 6.26 22.71 -4.82
C LEU A 205 5.63 22.66 -3.42
N PRO A 206 4.38 23.15 -3.22
CA PRO A 206 3.72 23.11 -1.92
C PRO A 206 3.69 21.71 -1.32
N SER A 207 3.54 20.67 -2.14
CA SER A 207 3.57 19.27 -1.70
C SER A 207 4.94 18.77 -1.24
N GLN A 208 6.02 19.51 -1.47
CA GLN A 208 7.38 19.19 -1.04
C GLN A 208 7.83 20.04 0.16
N ASP A 209 7.20 21.20 0.38
CA ASP A 209 7.54 22.10 1.49
C ASP A 209 6.98 21.62 2.85
N PRO A 210 7.81 21.23 3.83
CA PRO A 210 7.37 20.73 5.14
C PRO A 210 6.41 21.67 5.89
N ARG A 211 6.42 22.98 5.61
CA ARG A 211 5.53 23.99 6.22
C ARG A 211 4.11 23.96 5.64
N PHE A 212 3.93 23.36 4.47
CA PHE A 212 2.60 23.23 3.88
C PHE A 212 1.82 22.08 4.50
N TYR A 213 0.73 22.42 5.21
CA TYR A 213 -0.20 21.46 5.81
C TYR A 213 -1.50 21.34 4.98
N PRO A 214 -1.75 20.19 4.32
CA PRO A 214 -2.83 20.04 3.33
C PRO A 214 -4.20 19.63 3.92
N TYR A 215 -4.40 19.72 5.24
CA TYR A 215 -5.63 19.25 5.91
C TYR A 215 -6.37 20.39 6.60
N LYS A 216 -7.69 20.21 6.78
CA LYS A 216 -8.60 21.23 7.34
C LYS A 216 -8.34 21.61 8.80
N GLY A 217 -7.57 20.82 9.54
CA GLY A 217 -7.28 21.12 10.94
C GLY A 217 -6.24 20.19 11.56
N LYS A 218 -5.70 20.63 12.70
CA LYS A 218 -4.69 19.93 13.49
C LYS A 218 -5.23 19.55 14.87
N PRO A 219 -5.92 18.40 15.01
CA PRO A 219 -6.35 17.95 16.33
C PRO A 219 -5.13 17.67 17.22
N LYS A 220 -4.86 18.57 18.18
CA LYS A 220 -3.68 18.49 19.09
C LYS A 220 -3.63 17.19 19.90
N PHE A 221 -4.79 16.56 20.12
CA PHE A 221 -4.93 15.31 20.85
C PHE A 221 -4.65 14.04 20.01
N MET A 222 -4.59 14.16 18.67
CA MET A 222 -4.38 13.05 17.75
C MET A 222 -3.09 12.26 17.99
N PRO A 223 -1.93 12.88 18.27
CA PRO A 223 -0.72 12.15 18.57
C PRO A 223 -0.89 11.23 19.80
N TYR A 224 -1.55 11.72 20.85
CA TYR A 224 -1.81 10.91 22.05
C TYR A 224 -2.77 9.75 21.77
N LEU A 225 -3.84 9.98 21.00
CA LEU A 225 -4.75 8.91 20.58
C LEU A 225 -4.04 7.80 19.80
N LYS A 226 -3.12 8.16 18.90
CA LYS A 226 -2.32 7.17 18.15
C LYS A 226 -1.43 6.34 19.07
N ILE A 227 -0.78 6.97 20.05
CA ILE A 227 0.05 6.25 21.04
C ILE A 227 -0.81 5.33 21.88
N ALA A 228 -1.95 5.82 22.38
CA ALA A 228 -2.90 5.03 23.15
C ALA A 228 -3.39 3.82 22.34
N LEU A 229 -3.71 4.01 21.06
CA LEU A 229 -4.10 2.92 20.17
C LEU A 229 -2.99 1.90 19.98
N CYS A 230 -1.74 2.32 19.78
CA CYS A 230 -0.61 1.39 19.66
C CYS A 230 -0.41 0.57 20.95
N VAL A 231 -0.44 1.22 22.11
CA VAL A 231 -0.24 0.53 23.40
C VAL A 231 -1.36 -0.48 23.64
N LEU A 232 -2.62 -0.05 23.47
CA LEU A 232 -3.78 -0.93 23.63
C LEU A 232 -3.80 -2.06 22.61
N ALA A 233 -3.43 -1.79 21.34
CA ALA A 233 -3.32 -2.81 20.30
C ALA A 233 -2.28 -3.88 20.66
N VAL A 234 -1.12 -3.50 21.18
CA VAL A 234 -0.09 -4.45 21.61
C VAL A 234 -0.59 -5.31 22.77
N ILE A 235 -1.18 -4.70 23.80
CA ILE A 235 -1.73 -5.43 24.95
C ILE A 235 -2.85 -6.38 24.49
N SER A 236 -3.77 -5.91 23.65
CA SER A 236 -4.85 -6.71 23.09
C SER A 236 -4.32 -7.89 22.28
N THR A 237 -3.32 -7.69 21.40
CA THR A 237 -2.69 -8.79 20.64
C THR A 237 -2.05 -9.81 21.55
N ILE A 238 -1.30 -9.39 22.58
CA ILE A 238 -0.65 -10.31 23.52
C ILE A 238 -1.71 -11.15 24.25
N LEU A 239 -2.79 -10.53 24.73
CA LEU A 239 -3.87 -11.23 25.42
C LEU A 239 -4.63 -12.18 24.48
N LEU A 240 -4.91 -11.78 23.25
CA LEU A 240 -5.57 -12.61 22.24
C LEU A 240 -4.70 -13.82 21.87
N VAL A 241 -3.42 -13.60 21.61
CA VAL A 241 -2.44 -14.66 21.34
C VAL A 241 -2.33 -15.61 22.52
N SER A 242 -2.27 -15.08 23.75
CA SER A 242 -2.22 -15.89 24.96
C SER A 242 -3.50 -16.72 25.14
N SER A 243 -4.66 -16.15 24.80
CA SER A 243 -5.95 -16.87 24.81
C SER A 243 -5.94 -18.03 23.84
N LEU A 244 -5.52 -17.78 22.60
CA LEU A 244 -5.46 -18.79 21.54
C LEU A 244 -4.45 -19.88 21.88
N LEU A 245 -3.26 -19.53 22.37
CA LEU A 245 -2.26 -20.48 22.82
C LEU A 245 -2.81 -21.35 23.95
N PHE A 246 -3.44 -20.73 24.95
CA PHE A 246 -4.05 -21.46 26.06
C PHE A 246 -5.11 -22.45 25.56
N LEU A 247 -6.01 -22.02 24.69
CA LEU A 247 -7.06 -22.88 24.12
C LEU A 247 -6.49 -24.02 23.25
N SER A 248 -5.38 -23.78 22.55
CA SER A 248 -4.76 -24.73 21.61
C SER A 248 -3.86 -25.76 22.27
N TYR A 249 -3.18 -25.37 23.36
CA TYR A 249 -2.16 -26.20 24.01
C TYR A 249 -2.60 -26.75 25.36
N THR A 250 -3.64 -26.20 25.98
CA THR A 250 -4.24 -26.84 27.15
C THR A 250 -5.02 -28.06 26.70
N THR A 251 -4.55 -29.24 27.12
CA THR A 251 -5.12 -30.51 26.69
C THR A 251 -5.98 -31.17 27.75
N ILE A 252 -6.92 -31.98 27.29
CA ILE A 252 -7.78 -32.86 28.08
C ILE A 252 -7.65 -34.29 27.56
N ASP A 253 -7.87 -35.27 28.44
CA ASP A 253 -7.90 -36.67 28.07
C ASP A 253 -9.35 -37.12 27.85
N ILE A 254 -9.69 -37.40 26.59
CA ILE A 254 -10.99 -37.95 26.21
C ILE A 254 -10.88 -39.39 25.71
N SER A 255 -9.74 -40.06 25.93
CA SER A 255 -9.46 -41.39 25.36
C SER A 255 -10.27 -42.53 25.98
N SER A 256 -10.93 -42.30 27.12
CA SER A 256 -11.75 -43.33 27.77
C SER A 256 -12.96 -43.72 26.90
N SER A 257 -13.34 -45.00 26.93
CA SER A 257 -14.53 -45.52 26.23
C SER A 257 -15.84 -44.94 26.76
N ASN A 258 -15.85 -44.38 27.98
CA ASN A 258 -17.02 -43.70 28.53
C ASN A 258 -17.42 -42.48 27.68
N TYR A 259 -16.44 -41.73 27.16
CA TYR A 259 -16.71 -40.59 26.28
C TYR A 259 -17.31 -41.05 24.94
N ALA A 260 -16.74 -42.10 24.33
CA ALA A 260 -17.24 -42.65 23.08
C ALA A 260 -18.69 -43.18 23.22
N ASN A 261 -19.00 -43.86 24.32
CA ASN A 261 -20.34 -44.38 24.60
C ASN A 261 -21.41 -43.28 24.81
N ILE A 262 -21.03 -42.10 25.32
CA ILE A 262 -21.93 -40.95 25.45
C ILE A 262 -22.23 -40.33 24.08
N ILE A 263 -21.24 -40.32 23.18
CA ILE A 263 -21.40 -39.80 21.81
C ILE A 263 -22.22 -40.77 20.96
N GLU A 264 -21.90 -42.07 21.01
CA GLU A 264 -22.66 -43.12 20.33
C GLU A 264 -22.66 -44.40 21.16
N SER A 265 -23.85 -44.83 21.58
CA SER A 265 -24.00 -45.98 22.46
C SER A 265 -23.40 -47.26 21.86
N ASN A 266 -22.68 -48.02 22.70
CA ASN A 266 -22.00 -49.28 22.38
C ASN A 266 -20.86 -49.15 21.36
N LYS A 267 -20.32 -47.94 21.14
CA LYS A 267 -19.14 -47.73 20.32
C LYS A 267 -17.94 -47.30 21.15
N ASN A 268 -16.78 -47.79 20.75
CA ASN A 268 -15.51 -47.30 21.24
C ASN A 268 -14.93 -46.26 20.27
N TRP A 269 -13.92 -45.53 20.71
CA TRP A 269 -13.18 -44.62 19.84
C TRP A 269 -12.57 -45.29 18.62
N SER A 270 -12.31 -46.60 18.66
CA SER A 270 -11.89 -47.38 17.48
C SER A 270 -12.93 -47.46 16.37
N ASP A 271 -14.20 -47.31 16.73
CA ASP A 271 -15.34 -47.45 15.83
C ASP A 271 -15.77 -46.07 15.29
N LEU A 272 -15.36 -45.00 15.99
CA LEU A 272 -15.63 -43.60 15.67
C LEU A 272 -14.45 -42.92 14.94
N ILE A 273 -13.21 -43.33 15.22
CA ILE A 273 -11.99 -42.69 14.70
C ILE A 273 -10.97 -43.75 14.27
N LYS A 274 -10.21 -43.47 13.20
CA LYS A 274 -9.15 -44.36 12.69
C LYS A 274 -8.08 -44.63 13.75
N VAL A 275 -7.52 -45.84 13.73
CA VAL A 275 -6.61 -46.40 14.76
C VAL A 275 -5.40 -45.52 15.09
N GLY A 276 -4.91 -44.70 14.14
CA GLY A 276 -3.77 -43.78 14.35
C GLY A 276 -4.07 -42.55 15.22
N ASP A 277 -5.33 -42.27 15.53
CA ASP A 277 -5.73 -41.03 16.23
C ASP A 277 -5.94 -41.23 17.75
N LYS A 278 -5.75 -42.45 18.28
CA LYS A 278 -5.97 -42.74 19.72
C LYS A 278 -5.03 -41.96 20.64
N GLU A 279 -3.81 -41.68 20.20
CA GLU A 279 -2.87 -40.84 20.96
C GLU A 279 -3.29 -39.36 20.96
N LEU A 280 -4.00 -38.91 19.92
CA LEU A 280 -4.53 -37.54 19.86
C LEU A 280 -5.64 -37.31 20.89
N LEU A 281 -6.42 -38.35 21.21
CA LEU A 281 -7.50 -38.29 22.21
C LEU A 281 -7.01 -38.11 23.65
N LYS A 282 -5.79 -38.54 23.96
CA LYS A 282 -5.17 -38.35 25.29
C LYS A 282 -4.75 -36.90 25.56
N ALA A 283 -4.59 -36.12 24.49
CA ALA A 283 -4.07 -34.77 24.53
C ALA A 283 -4.91 -33.84 23.66
N TRP A 284 -6.24 -33.91 23.77
CA TRP A 284 -7.15 -33.12 22.94
C TRP A 284 -7.22 -31.66 23.41
N PRO A 285 -7.12 -30.64 22.54
CA PRO A 285 -7.19 -29.24 22.97
C PRO A 285 -8.58 -28.87 23.49
N ILE A 286 -8.64 -28.01 24.51
CA ILE A 286 -9.94 -27.54 25.05
C ILE A 286 -10.72 -26.70 24.03
N GLY A 287 -10.04 -25.94 23.17
CA GLY A 287 -10.68 -25.20 22.10
C GLY A 287 -10.78 -26.05 20.83
N ILE A 288 -11.99 -26.15 20.30
CA ILE A 288 -12.34 -27.03 19.17
C ILE A 288 -12.68 -26.26 17.90
N SER A 289 -12.57 -24.93 17.92
CA SER A 289 -12.76 -24.12 16.71
C SER A 289 -11.66 -24.42 15.71
N GLN A 290 -11.98 -24.30 14.42
CA GLN A 290 -11.02 -24.60 13.35
C GLN A 290 -9.71 -23.80 13.50
N ILE A 291 -9.79 -22.55 13.95
CA ILE A 291 -8.62 -21.72 14.18
C ILE A 291 -7.75 -22.29 15.30
N VAL A 292 -8.32 -22.67 16.45
CA VAL A 292 -7.57 -23.27 17.56
C VAL A 292 -6.93 -24.60 17.13
N LEU A 293 -7.63 -25.40 16.33
CA LEU A 293 -7.08 -26.64 15.78
C LEU A 293 -5.97 -26.39 14.75
N MET A 294 -6.09 -25.35 13.90
CA MET A 294 -5.02 -24.92 13.00
C MET A 294 -3.79 -24.47 13.77
N PHE A 295 -3.97 -23.77 14.89
CA PHE A 295 -2.89 -23.36 15.78
C PHE A 295 -2.09 -24.55 16.30
N LYS A 296 -2.78 -25.57 16.80
CA LYS A 296 -2.15 -26.80 17.28
C LYS A 296 -1.43 -27.53 16.13
N ARG A 297 -2.07 -27.67 14.97
CA ARG A 297 -1.54 -28.41 13.80
C ARG A 297 -0.33 -27.73 13.16
N ALA A 298 -0.30 -26.40 13.15
CA ALA A 298 0.76 -25.61 12.52
C ALA A 298 1.79 -25.10 13.52
N PHE A 299 1.95 -25.76 14.68
CA PHE A 299 2.92 -25.43 15.73
C PHE A 299 2.92 -23.95 16.15
N GLY A 300 1.74 -23.32 16.19
CA GLY A 300 1.62 -21.91 16.57
C GLY A 300 2.05 -20.90 15.50
N LEU A 301 2.59 -21.30 14.34
CA LEU A 301 2.98 -20.36 13.27
C LEU A 301 1.86 -19.40 12.81
N PRO A 302 0.57 -19.80 12.80
CA PRO A 302 -0.51 -18.87 12.48
C PRO A 302 -0.56 -17.62 13.38
N ILE A 303 0.06 -17.62 14.58
CA ILE A 303 0.10 -16.46 15.51
C ILE A 303 0.70 -15.24 14.81
N LEU A 304 1.69 -15.46 13.94
CA LEU A 304 2.37 -14.39 13.24
C LEU A 304 1.40 -13.56 12.40
N ILE A 305 0.41 -14.20 11.77
CA ILE A 305 -0.62 -13.52 10.97
C ILE A 305 -1.41 -12.55 11.85
N TYR A 306 -1.66 -12.91 13.11
CA TYR A 306 -2.44 -12.09 14.03
C TYR A 306 -1.65 -10.94 14.66
N MET A 307 -0.32 -10.96 14.56
CA MET A 307 0.51 -9.81 14.93
C MET A 307 0.61 -8.75 13.82
N ILE A 308 0.33 -9.11 12.56
CA ILE A 308 0.48 -8.22 11.40
C ILE A 308 -0.30 -6.90 11.56
N PRO A 309 -1.60 -6.88 11.92
CA PRO A 309 -2.34 -5.62 11.99
C PRO A 309 -1.80 -4.68 13.07
N THR A 310 -1.33 -5.23 14.19
CA THR A 310 -0.74 -4.47 15.30
C THR A 310 0.63 -3.91 14.94
N ILE A 311 1.49 -4.72 14.29
CA ILE A 311 2.77 -4.25 13.76
C ILE A 311 2.53 -3.12 12.73
N LEU A 312 1.53 -3.30 11.87
CA LEU A 312 1.16 -2.32 10.86
C LEU A 312 0.69 -1.02 11.51
N ILE A 313 -0.20 -1.03 12.50
CA ILE A 313 -0.65 0.20 13.16
C ILE A 313 0.50 0.90 13.90
N CYS A 314 1.40 0.14 14.53
CA CYS A 314 2.56 0.67 15.23
C CYS A 314 3.59 1.31 14.28
N THR A 315 3.89 0.65 13.17
CA THR A 315 4.83 1.14 12.16
C THR A 315 4.31 2.40 11.48
N TYR A 316 3.03 2.45 11.10
CA TYR A 316 2.40 3.64 10.54
C TYR A 316 2.36 4.79 11.55
N THR A 317 2.01 4.52 12.80
CA THR A 317 2.03 5.53 13.84
C THR A 317 3.43 6.13 13.97
N LYS A 318 4.48 5.31 14.10
CA LYS A 318 5.87 5.75 14.16
C LYS A 318 6.28 6.60 12.94
N LYS A 319 5.89 6.19 11.73
CA LYS A 319 6.12 6.95 10.50
C LYS A 319 5.46 8.33 10.56
N THR A 320 4.18 8.37 10.94
CA THR A 320 3.41 9.62 11.01
C THR A 320 3.98 10.61 12.04
N PHE A 321 4.61 10.13 13.11
CA PHE A 321 5.30 10.98 14.09
C PHE A 321 6.60 11.62 13.57
N SER A 322 7.17 11.07 12.52
CA SER A 322 8.44 11.56 11.97
C SER A 322 8.24 12.73 10.99
N SER A 323 7.04 12.85 10.41
CA SER A 323 6.68 13.90 9.47
C SER A 323 5.75 14.93 10.12
N PRO A 324 6.10 16.24 10.12
CA PRO A 324 5.23 17.30 10.67
C PRO A 324 3.82 17.28 10.07
N ARG A 325 3.71 16.99 8.78
CA ARG A 325 2.44 16.91 8.04
C ARG A 325 1.58 15.72 8.45
N GLU A 326 2.20 14.61 8.81
CA GLU A 326 1.48 13.37 9.17
C GLU A 326 1.25 13.24 10.69
N LYS A 327 1.91 14.06 11.52
CA LYS A 327 1.79 14.03 12.99
C LYS A 327 0.33 14.01 13.45
N TYR A 328 -0.53 14.80 12.80
CA TYR A 328 -1.95 14.94 13.13
C TYR A 328 -2.91 14.13 12.25
N ARG A 329 -2.41 13.23 11.39
CA ARG A 329 -3.23 12.38 10.51
C ARG A 329 -2.79 10.92 10.57
N ILE A 330 -3.72 9.98 10.46
CA ILE A 330 -3.38 8.58 10.16
C ILE A 330 -3.95 8.20 8.79
N PRO A 331 -3.23 7.42 7.96
CA PRO A 331 -3.86 6.76 6.83
C PRO A 331 -4.97 5.81 7.33
N LEU A 332 -6.12 5.84 6.67
CA LEU A 332 -7.30 5.08 7.09
C LEU A 332 -7.16 3.58 6.84
N PHE A 333 -6.43 3.18 5.78
CA PHE A 333 -6.29 1.77 5.41
C PHE A 333 -5.72 0.90 6.56
N PRO A 334 -4.61 1.26 7.22
CA PRO A 334 -4.14 0.59 8.43
C PRO A 334 -5.19 0.40 9.52
N VAL A 335 -6.00 1.43 9.77
CA VAL A 335 -7.01 1.43 10.84
C VAL A 335 -8.18 0.54 10.46
N ILE A 336 -8.66 0.62 9.21
CA ILE A 336 -9.74 -0.23 8.71
C ILE A 336 -9.31 -1.70 8.69
N PHE A 337 -8.09 -1.98 8.21
CA PHE A 337 -7.53 -3.32 8.21
C PHE A 337 -7.42 -3.89 9.63
N PHE A 338 -6.94 -3.06 10.57
CA PHE A 338 -6.90 -3.41 11.99
C PHE A 338 -8.28 -3.77 12.54
N ILE A 339 -9.30 -2.93 12.30
CA ILE A 339 -10.67 -3.16 12.77
C ILE A 339 -11.26 -4.45 12.20
N MET A 340 -11.20 -4.64 10.88
CA MET A 340 -11.75 -5.83 10.23
C MET A 340 -11.15 -7.11 10.81
N PHE A 341 -9.84 -7.12 11.00
CA PHE A 341 -9.13 -8.29 11.45
C PHE A 341 -9.39 -8.60 12.94
N PHE A 342 -9.43 -7.58 13.80
CA PHE A 342 -9.74 -7.75 15.24
C PHE A 342 -11.21 -8.12 15.49
N ILE A 343 -12.14 -7.65 14.65
CA ILE A 343 -13.55 -8.10 14.69
C ILE A 343 -13.62 -9.60 14.33
N GLY A 344 -12.98 -10.01 13.23
CA GLY A 344 -12.95 -11.43 12.85
C GLY A 344 -12.41 -12.31 13.98
N LEU A 345 -11.33 -11.89 14.63
CA LEU A 345 -10.78 -12.58 15.81
C LEU A 345 -11.76 -12.66 16.98
N THR A 346 -12.42 -11.55 17.29
CA THR A 346 -13.38 -11.46 18.41
C THR A 346 -14.53 -12.45 18.22
N VAL A 347 -15.05 -12.57 16.99
CA VAL A 347 -16.10 -13.54 16.65
C VAL A 347 -15.65 -14.98 16.90
N ASN A 348 -14.42 -15.32 16.52
CA ASN A 348 -13.89 -16.68 16.70
C ASN A 348 -13.61 -17.05 18.16
N LEU A 349 -13.34 -16.08 19.03
CA LEU A 349 -13.15 -16.32 20.46
C LEU A 349 -14.46 -16.27 21.24
N TYR A 350 -15.53 -15.77 20.65
CA TYR A 350 -16.84 -15.64 21.31
C TYR A 350 -17.38 -16.98 21.85
N GLU A 351 -17.12 -18.07 21.11
CA GLU A 351 -17.48 -19.46 21.45
C GLU A 351 -16.89 -19.94 22.79
N PHE A 352 -15.86 -19.27 23.31
CA PHE A 352 -15.14 -19.69 24.52
C PHE A 352 -15.39 -18.78 25.72
N THR A 353 -16.30 -17.80 25.60
CA THR A 353 -16.56 -16.81 26.66
C THR A 353 -17.32 -17.37 27.86
N SER A 354 -17.94 -18.54 27.75
CA SER A 354 -18.63 -19.17 28.87
C SER A 354 -18.63 -20.68 28.71
N LEU A 355 -18.92 -21.37 29.80
CA LEU A 355 -18.98 -22.83 29.84
C LEU A 355 -20.10 -23.38 28.93
N GLU A 356 -21.27 -22.71 28.88
CA GLU A 356 -22.35 -23.11 27.98
C GLU A 356 -21.96 -22.96 26.50
N LYS A 357 -21.22 -21.91 26.15
CA LYS A 357 -20.74 -21.75 24.76
C LYS A 357 -19.65 -22.74 24.40
N PHE A 358 -18.77 -23.09 25.34
CA PHE A 358 -17.84 -24.21 25.15
C PHE A 358 -18.61 -25.47 24.79
N LYS A 359 -19.66 -25.77 25.55
CA LYS A 359 -20.52 -26.94 25.35
C LYS A 359 -21.24 -26.90 24.01
N GLU A 360 -21.81 -25.76 23.59
CA GLU A 360 -22.40 -25.58 22.26
C GLU A 360 -21.40 -25.82 21.13
N ALA A 361 -20.20 -25.23 21.25
CA ALA A 361 -19.15 -25.37 20.26
C ALA A 361 -18.70 -26.83 20.14
N TRP A 362 -18.50 -27.50 21.27
CA TRP A 362 -18.17 -28.93 21.33
C TRP A 362 -19.29 -29.81 20.79
N LYS A 363 -20.57 -29.47 21.01
CA LYS A 363 -21.70 -30.16 20.40
C LYS A 363 -21.62 -30.11 18.88
N LEU A 364 -21.39 -28.94 18.31
CA LEU A 364 -21.25 -28.75 16.87
C LEU A 364 -20.09 -29.59 16.32
N PHE A 365 -18.95 -29.56 17.01
CA PHE A 365 -17.76 -30.31 16.63
C PHE A 365 -17.97 -31.83 16.68
N LEU A 366 -18.51 -32.36 17.78
CA LEU A 366 -18.77 -33.79 17.94
C LEU A 366 -19.86 -34.27 16.97
N SER A 367 -20.87 -33.45 16.69
CA SER A 367 -21.89 -33.76 15.67
C SER A 367 -21.30 -33.90 14.28
N GLY A 368 -20.18 -33.22 13.98
CA GLY A 368 -19.43 -33.41 12.75
C GLY A 368 -18.62 -34.72 12.69
N MET A 369 -18.46 -35.43 13.80
CA MET A 369 -17.69 -36.68 13.90
C MET A 369 -18.57 -37.94 13.89
N THR A 370 -19.88 -37.81 14.07
CA THR A 370 -20.82 -38.95 14.11
C THR A 370 -21.93 -38.77 13.07
N SER A 371 -22.56 -39.87 12.69
CA SER A 371 -23.74 -39.87 11.81
C SER A 371 -25.05 -39.57 12.54
N LYS A 372 -25.04 -39.48 13.88
CA LYS A 372 -26.22 -39.14 14.70
C LYS A 372 -26.26 -37.66 15.06
N THR A 373 -27.47 -37.09 15.08
CA THR A 373 -27.73 -35.69 15.42
C THR A 373 -27.95 -35.44 16.92
N ASP A 374 -28.27 -36.50 17.68
CA ASP A 374 -28.77 -36.37 19.06
C ASP A 374 -27.71 -36.75 20.09
N ILE A 375 -26.62 -35.98 20.14
CA ILE A 375 -25.56 -36.15 21.15
C ILE A 375 -26.01 -35.55 22.49
N ASP A 376 -25.93 -36.35 23.56
CA ASP A 376 -26.16 -35.89 24.94
C ASP A 376 -24.92 -35.12 25.45
N ILE A 377 -24.79 -33.88 24.97
CA ILE A 377 -23.67 -33.01 25.31
C ILE A 377 -23.62 -32.65 26.80
N ASN A 378 -24.76 -32.69 27.51
CA ASN A 378 -24.82 -32.41 28.95
C ASN A 378 -24.01 -33.45 29.72
N LYS A 379 -24.31 -34.74 29.50
CA LYS A 379 -23.56 -35.83 30.14
C LYS A 379 -22.10 -35.85 29.74
N PHE A 380 -21.79 -35.52 28.48
CA PHE A 380 -20.41 -35.43 28.03
C PHE A 380 -19.65 -34.36 28.83
N PHE A 381 -20.20 -33.14 28.93
CA PHE A 381 -19.55 -32.05 29.66
C PHE A 381 -19.51 -32.27 31.18
N GLU A 382 -20.52 -32.90 31.78
CA GLU A 382 -20.47 -33.29 33.20
C GLU A 382 -19.26 -34.18 33.49
N LEU A 383 -18.97 -35.16 32.62
CA LEU A 383 -17.83 -36.06 32.77
C LEU A 383 -16.50 -35.32 32.52
N VAL A 384 -16.43 -34.46 31.49
CA VAL A 384 -15.24 -33.64 31.20
C VAL A 384 -14.93 -32.67 32.34
N LEU A 385 -15.95 -32.01 32.90
CA LEU A 385 -15.76 -30.98 33.92
C LEU A 385 -15.33 -31.57 35.27
N LYS A 386 -15.68 -32.82 35.56
CA LYS A 386 -15.26 -33.50 36.79
C LYS A 386 -13.73 -33.44 36.99
N ASP A 387 -12.98 -33.66 35.91
CA ASP A 387 -11.51 -33.72 35.97
C ASP A 387 -10.84 -32.46 35.40
N HIS A 388 -11.57 -31.62 34.66
CA HIS A 388 -10.99 -30.50 33.89
C HIS A 388 -11.70 -29.14 34.06
N ALA A 389 -12.65 -28.98 34.99
CA ALA A 389 -13.41 -27.72 35.17
C ALA A 389 -12.53 -26.46 35.24
N LEU A 390 -11.43 -26.50 35.99
CA LEU A 390 -10.51 -25.36 36.14
C LEU A 390 -9.91 -24.91 34.80
N LYS A 391 -9.61 -25.86 33.89
CA LYS A 391 -9.04 -25.53 32.56
C LYS A 391 -10.04 -24.75 31.71
N PHE A 392 -11.31 -25.14 31.73
CA PHE A 392 -12.38 -24.45 31.00
C PHE A 392 -12.70 -23.09 31.62
N GLN A 393 -12.79 -23.00 32.94
CA GLN A 393 -13.03 -21.73 33.63
C GLN A 393 -11.90 -20.72 33.38
N LEU A 394 -10.65 -21.16 33.47
CA LEU A 394 -9.49 -20.30 33.20
C LEU A 394 -9.43 -19.88 31.73
N GLY A 395 -9.76 -20.80 30.81
CA GLY A 395 -9.91 -20.49 29.39
C GLY A 395 -10.95 -19.41 29.13
N SER A 396 -12.15 -19.52 29.72
CA SER A 396 -13.19 -18.50 29.60
C SER A 396 -12.78 -17.17 30.21
N ALA A 397 -12.18 -17.15 31.40
CA ALA A 397 -11.74 -15.92 32.05
C ALA A 397 -10.69 -15.17 31.21
N LEU A 398 -9.74 -15.90 30.64
CA LEU A 398 -8.68 -15.33 29.80
C LEU A 398 -9.26 -14.78 28.49
N VAL A 399 -10.20 -15.49 27.87
CA VAL A 399 -10.93 -15.02 26.68
C VAL A 399 -11.77 -13.78 26.99
N ILE A 400 -12.52 -13.75 28.10
CA ILE A 400 -13.29 -12.56 28.49
C ILE A 400 -12.37 -11.36 28.67
N SER A 401 -11.26 -11.54 29.39
CA SER A 401 -10.28 -10.48 29.61
C SER A 401 -9.69 -9.97 28.29
N SER A 402 -9.38 -10.85 27.35
CA SER A 402 -8.84 -10.46 26.05
C SER A 402 -9.88 -9.73 25.19
N LEU A 403 -11.14 -10.17 25.22
CA LEU A 403 -12.23 -9.52 24.50
C LEU A 403 -12.53 -8.11 25.04
N ILE A 404 -12.53 -7.90 26.35
CA ILE A 404 -12.77 -6.57 26.96
C ILE A 404 -11.74 -5.56 26.45
N VAL A 405 -10.44 -5.92 26.50
CA VAL A 405 -9.37 -5.04 26.03
C VAL A 405 -9.46 -4.84 24.51
N THR A 406 -9.85 -5.86 23.76
CA THR A 406 -10.03 -5.79 22.31
C THR A 406 -11.16 -4.84 21.92
N ILE A 407 -12.32 -4.93 22.58
CA ILE A 407 -13.46 -4.03 22.36
C ILE A 407 -13.05 -2.58 22.66
N LEU A 408 -12.37 -2.33 23.77
CA LEU A 408 -11.86 -0.99 24.10
C LEU A 408 -10.92 -0.45 23.01
N THR A 409 -10.04 -1.31 22.49
CA THR A 409 -9.12 -0.95 21.41
C THR A 409 -9.84 -0.66 20.09
N LEU A 410 -10.88 -1.43 19.77
CA LEU A 410 -11.73 -1.22 18.59
C LEU A 410 -12.50 0.09 18.67
N LEU A 411 -13.08 0.42 19.83
CA LEU A 411 -13.76 1.70 20.05
C LEU A 411 -12.81 2.88 19.82
N LEU A 412 -11.58 2.79 20.34
CA LEU A 412 -10.57 3.82 20.12
C LEU A 412 -10.19 3.94 18.63
N ALA A 413 -10.06 2.83 17.92
CA ALA A 413 -9.79 2.82 16.48
C ALA A 413 -10.92 3.51 15.68
N ILE A 414 -12.18 3.26 16.06
CA ILE A 414 -13.36 3.90 15.44
C ILE A 414 -13.34 5.41 15.70
N VAL A 415 -13.10 5.85 16.95
CA VAL A 415 -12.96 7.28 17.30
C VAL A 415 -11.88 7.94 16.44
N LEU A 416 -10.76 7.25 16.21
CA LEU A 416 -9.66 7.74 15.40
C LEU A 416 -10.05 7.97 13.94
N ILE A 417 -10.96 7.16 13.37
CA ILE A 417 -11.51 7.38 12.02
C ILE A 417 -12.31 8.68 11.95
N PHE A 418 -13.17 8.95 12.95
CA PHE A 418 -14.01 10.14 12.97
C PHE A 418 -13.21 11.43 13.18
N VAL A 419 -12.21 11.39 14.05
CA VAL A 419 -11.35 12.54 14.38
C VAL A 419 -10.33 12.85 13.28
N ASN A 420 -10.01 11.89 12.41
CA ASN A 420 -8.97 12.02 11.41
C ASN A 420 -9.25 13.23 10.47
N PRO A 421 -8.32 14.20 10.35
CA PRO A 421 -8.59 15.41 9.57
C PRO A 421 -8.73 15.09 8.08
N LYS A 422 -9.75 15.70 7.46
CA LYS A 422 -10.03 15.59 6.02
C LYS A 422 -9.09 16.49 5.22
N ILE A 423 -8.79 16.07 3.99
CA ILE A 423 -7.99 16.85 3.04
C ILE A 423 -8.72 18.15 2.73
N ASP A 424 -8.00 19.26 2.79
CA ASP A 424 -8.49 20.57 2.37
C ASP A 424 -8.18 20.80 0.89
N ARG A 425 -9.15 20.47 0.03
CA ARG A 425 -9.01 20.65 -1.42
C ARG A 425 -8.87 22.12 -1.81
N GLN A 426 -9.53 23.03 -1.10
CA GLN A 426 -9.49 24.46 -1.43
C GLN A 426 -8.11 25.02 -1.11
N LYS A 427 -7.54 24.68 0.05
CA LYS A 427 -6.17 25.09 0.42
C LYS A 427 -5.13 24.55 -0.56
N ILE A 428 -5.26 23.29 -0.99
CA ILE A 428 -4.36 22.70 -2.00
C ILE A 428 -4.46 23.41 -3.35
N VAL A 429 -5.68 23.68 -3.83
CA VAL A 429 -5.87 24.40 -5.09
C VAL A 429 -5.32 25.82 -4.98
N LYS A 430 -5.59 26.53 -3.87
CA LYS A 430 -5.03 27.88 -3.63
C LYS A 430 -3.51 27.85 -3.66
N ALA A 431 -2.87 26.93 -2.92
CA ALA A 431 -1.41 26.81 -2.91
C ALA A 431 -0.82 26.43 -4.28
N THR A 432 -1.51 25.60 -5.06
CA THR A 432 -1.07 25.22 -6.41
C THR A 432 -1.17 26.39 -7.38
N LEU A 433 -2.23 27.19 -7.29
CA LEU A 433 -2.39 28.41 -8.09
C LEU A 433 -1.36 29.48 -7.71
N GLU A 434 -1.10 29.68 -6.42
CA GLU A 434 -0.05 30.60 -5.95
C GLU A 434 1.35 30.18 -6.40
N HIS A 435 1.65 28.87 -6.36
CA HIS A 435 2.89 28.33 -6.93
C HIS A 435 3.00 28.58 -8.44
N GLN A 436 1.93 28.36 -9.20
CA GLN A 436 1.90 28.64 -10.63
C GLN A 436 2.11 30.13 -10.95
N LYS A 437 1.49 31.04 -10.18
CA LYS A 437 1.72 32.49 -10.32
C LYS A 437 3.17 32.85 -10.04
N ALA A 438 3.76 32.29 -8.99
CA ALA A 438 5.16 32.53 -8.65
C ALA A 438 6.11 32.07 -9.77
N VAL A 439 5.87 30.88 -10.33
CA VAL A 439 6.64 30.37 -11.47
C VAL A 439 6.47 31.26 -12.70
N MET A 440 5.24 31.68 -13.03
CA MET A 440 4.99 32.58 -14.17
C MET A 440 5.66 33.94 -14.00
N ALA A 441 5.61 34.52 -12.81
CA ALA A 441 6.28 35.79 -12.52
C ALA A 441 7.79 35.68 -12.71
N ILE A 442 8.41 34.60 -12.19
CA ILE A 442 9.84 34.34 -12.38
C ILE A 442 10.18 34.16 -13.86
N MET A 443 9.36 33.44 -14.62
CA MET A 443 9.54 33.29 -16.08
C MET A 443 9.46 34.63 -16.83
N GLN A 444 8.63 35.56 -16.36
CA GLN A 444 8.50 36.93 -16.86
C GLN A 444 9.56 37.90 -16.29
N GLY A 445 10.48 37.43 -15.44
CA GLY A 445 11.52 38.26 -14.81
C GLY A 445 11.03 39.11 -13.64
N GLN A 446 9.82 38.87 -13.14
CA GLN A 446 9.23 39.56 -11.99
C GLN A 446 9.45 38.78 -10.68
N LYS A 447 9.62 39.50 -9.57
CA LYS A 447 9.65 38.90 -8.23
C LYS A 447 8.22 38.70 -7.73
N TYR A 448 7.91 37.49 -7.26
CA TYR A 448 6.63 37.17 -6.65
C TYR A 448 6.86 36.39 -5.35
N GLU A 449 6.32 36.91 -4.25
CA GLU A 449 6.32 36.24 -2.96
C GLU A 449 5.01 35.48 -2.79
N ILE A 450 5.11 34.19 -2.47
CA ILE A 450 3.93 33.35 -2.21
C ILE A 450 3.30 33.79 -0.88
N ASP A 451 1.97 33.89 -0.84
CA ASP A 451 1.18 34.20 0.36
C ASP A 451 1.64 33.33 1.56
N PRO A 452 2.28 33.94 2.59
CA PRO A 452 2.84 33.20 3.71
C PRO A 452 1.76 32.52 4.56
N SER A 453 0.51 32.98 4.51
CA SER A 453 -0.61 32.35 5.25
C SER A 453 -0.94 30.93 4.80
N LEU A 454 -0.45 30.51 3.62
CA LEU A 454 -0.57 29.14 3.12
C LEU A 454 0.35 28.15 3.85
N TYR A 455 1.42 28.67 4.44
CA TYR A 455 2.48 27.91 5.09
C TYR A 455 2.45 28.16 6.59
N GLU A 456 2.82 27.14 7.34
CA GLU A 456 2.85 27.24 8.79
C GLU A 456 4.16 27.86 9.23
N GLU A 457 4.06 28.93 10.03
CA GLU A 457 5.21 29.52 10.71
C GLU A 457 5.84 28.46 11.60
N ASP A 458 7.08 28.11 11.26
CA ASP A 458 7.96 27.10 11.83
C ASP A 458 7.50 26.43 13.13
N GLU A 459 6.66 25.38 13.03
CA GLU A 459 6.70 24.24 13.98
C GLU A 459 7.96 23.38 13.68
N ILE A 460 9.13 24.00 13.51
CA ILE A 460 10.40 23.30 13.70
C ILE A 460 10.65 23.31 15.20
N GLU A 461 9.89 22.50 15.93
CA GLU A 461 10.32 22.06 17.25
C GLU A 461 11.66 21.33 17.03
N ILE A 462 12.77 22.04 17.26
CA ILE A 462 14.07 21.43 17.46
C ILE A 462 13.82 20.38 18.54
N LYS A 463 13.82 19.10 18.13
CA LYS A 463 13.64 17.97 19.05
C LYS A 463 14.75 18.06 20.09
N HIS A 464 14.49 18.68 21.23
CA HIS A 464 15.32 18.48 22.40
C HIS A 464 15.34 16.97 22.65
N PRO A 465 16.53 16.34 22.74
CA PRO A 465 16.61 14.92 22.96
C PRO A 465 15.83 14.60 24.23
N SER A 466 14.94 13.60 24.17
CA SER A 466 14.17 13.18 25.34
C SER A 466 15.11 12.96 26.53
N LYS A 467 14.66 13.22 27.76
CA LYS A 467 15.49 13.04 28.97
C LYS A 467 16.20 11.68 28.99
N LEU A 468 15.53 10.64 28.47
CA LEU A 468 16.06 9.29 28.27
C LEU A 468 17.18 9.22 27.21
N LYS A 469 17.01 9.86 26.05
CA LYS A 469 18.06 9.94 25.01
C LYS A 469 19.27 10.73 25.51
N SER A 470 19.04 11.81 26.26
CA SER A 470 20.11 12.60 26.89
C SER A 470 20.85 11.81 27.98
N PHE A 471 20.14 10.94 28.71
CA PHE A 471 20.73 10.03 29.69
C PHE A 471 21.60 8.97 29.02
N PHE A 472 21.11 8.30 27.97
CA PHE A 472 21.92 7.34 27.21
C PHE A 472 23.14 7.97 26.53
N LEU A 473 23.02 9.21 26.03
CA LEU A 473 24.16 9.97 25.51
C LEU A 473 25.18 10.30 26.59
N LYS A 474 24.74 10.69 27.79
CA LYS A 474 25.62 10.92 28.95
C LYS A 474 26.35 9.63 29.36
N VAL A 475 25.65 8.50 29.42
CA VAL A 475 26.25 7.19 29.77
C VAL A 475 27.25 6.73 28.70
N LYS A 476 26.90 6.88 27.42
CA LYS A 476 27.79 6.51 26.30
C LYS A 476 29.05 7.39 26.23
N ASN A 477 28.91 8.69 26.52
CA ASN A 477 30.05 9.61 26.57
C ASN A 477 30.91 9.45 27.84
N LYS A 478 30.34 8.91 28.93
CA LYS A 478 31.11 8.56 30.14
C LYS A 478 32.05 7.37 29.87
N LYS A 479 31.55 6.31 29.22
CA LYS A 479 32.36 5.15 28.83
C LYS A 479 33.51 5.51 27.87
N LYS A 480 33.26 6.37 26.86
CA LYS A 480 34.31 6.84 25.94
C LYS A 480 35.41 7.67 26.62
N LYS A 481 35.15 8.28 27.78
CA LYS A 481 36.16 9.03 28.54
C LYS A 481 37.01 8.14 29.44
N GLU A 482 36.52 6.96 29.81
CA GLU A 482 37.28 5.95 30.55
C GLU A 482 38.23 5.19 29.59
N ASP A 483 37.75 4.76 28.42
CA ASP A 483 38.58 4.04 27.43
C ASP A 483 39.76 4.90 26.87
N ASN A 484 39.62 6.23 26.83
CA ASN A 484 40.68 7.15 26.39
C ASN A 484 41.67 7.55 27.49
N LYS A 485 41.41 7.20 28.76
CA LYS A 485 42.37 7.42 29.86
C LYS A 485 43.30 6.23 30.04
N ASP A 486 42.87 5.03 29.67
CA ASP A 486 43.67 3.80 29.80
C ASP A 486 44.58 3.53 28.59
N THR A 487 44.54 4.36 27.55
CA THR A 487 45.40 4.27 26.36
C THR A 487 46.59 5.24 26.36
N ASN A 488 46.79 6.00 27.44
CA ASN A 488 47.87 6.97 27.60
C ASN A 488 48.71 6.77 28.88
N ASN A 489 48.89 5.52 29.31
CA ASN A 489 49.89 5.14 30.32
C ASN A 489 50.77 3.99 29.81
#